data_AF-A0A8S3V3R4-F1
#
_entry.id   AF-A0A8S3V3R4-F1
#
_cell.length_a   1.000
_cell.length_b   1.000
_cell.length_c   1.000
_cell.angle_alpha   90.00
_cell.angle_beta   90.00
_cell.angle_gamma   90.00
#
_symmetry.space_group_name_H-M   'P 1'
#
loop_
_entity.id
_entity.type
_entity.pdbx_description
1 polymer ?
#
loop_
_entity_poly.entity_id
_entity_poly.type
_entity_poly.pdbx_seq_one_letter_code
_entity_poly.pdbx_strand_id
1 'polypeptide(L)'
;MDYKLKQRLNRWCPPDLRKDYNMNNQPCFVENGNYPIRSDFHRVTNSNIDKTVRCFRCGQTGHFYKQCAEIRIRSKKKLNRDFERLSLFIQRKTCENFPFFNLDDAEFRKATRANSILYFQINLLQTSQTKILKEKVKLESVVDLVKEQLKENRKSLRQEIDFLKQENRTLKSKLQKTISKSTELSREIEIRNLENDKLERANRTLYIKISGLDVSELANQKKIKDLTTSFRKLETEINALRNDSCDCKIQNPLMSRPIQNKGQNVNHDPSRGRNPSRGRRRQYFY
;
A
#
# COMPACT_ATOMS: atom_id res chain seq x y z
N MET A 1 22.21 -39.99 13.46
CA MET A 1 21.30 -39.99 12.29
C MET A 1 21.47 -41.31 11.56
N ASP A 2 20.45 -42.15 11.61
CA ASP A 2 20.51 -43.61 11.45
C ASP A 2 20.55 -44.05 9.97
N TYR A 3 21.50 -44.93 9.61
CA TYR A 3 21.75 -45.37 8.22
C TYR A 3 20.54 -46.10 7.61
N LYS A 4 19.64 -46.63 8.47
CA LYS A 4 18.39 -47.29 8.07
C LYS A 4 17.32 -46.33 7.54
N LEU A 5 17.40 -45.02 7.82
CA LEU A 5 16.44 -44.04 7.29
C LEU A 5 16.72 -43.67 5.83
N LYS A 6 17.99 -43.76 5.37
CA LYS A 6 18.38 -43.45 3.99
C LYS A 6 17.88 -44.47 2.96
N GLN A 7 17.68 -45.73 3.35
CA GLN A 7 17.25 -46.78 2.40
C GLN A 7 15.73 -46.78 2.13
N ARG A 8 14.91 -46.12 2.96
CA ARG A 8 13.46 -46.07 2.75
C ARG A 8 12.98 -44.97 1.80
N LEU A 9 13.77 -43.92 1.58
CA LEU A 9 13.41 -42.81 0.69
C LEU A 9 13.70 -43.07 -0.80
N ASN A 10 14.44 -44.13 -1.15
CA ASN A 10 14.80 -44.44 -2.55
C ASN A 10 13.81 -45.37 -3.29
N ARG A 11 12.66 -45.72 -2.70
CA ARG A 11 11.65 -46.60 -3.36
C ARG A 11 10.52 -45.86 -4.10
N TRP A 12 10.50 -44.53 -4.09
CA TRP A 12 9.38 -43.74 -4.63
C TRP A 12 9.74 -42.80 -5.79
N CYS A 13 10.78 -43.15 -6.56
CA CYS A 13 11.12 -42.43 -7.78
C CYS A 13 10.82 -43.31 -9.01
N PRO A 14 9.88 -42.93 -9.89
CA PRO A 14 9.63 -43.62 -11.15
C PRO A 14 10.91 -43.70 -12.00
N PRO A 15 11.19 -44.82 -12.68
CA PRO A 15 12.42 -44.99 -13.47
C PRO A 15 12.60 -43.96 -14.60
N ASP A 16 11.53 -43.27 -15.01
CA ASP A 16 11.53 -42.36 -16.15
C ASP A 16 12.08 -40.95 -15.86
N LEU A 17 12.43 -40.64 -14.60
CA LEU A 17 13.02 -39.34 -14.21
C LEU A 17 14.53 -39.41 -13.91
N ARG A 18 15.20 -40.52 -14.28
CA ARG A 18 16.62 -40.75 -13.96
C ARG A 18 17.65 -40.23 -14.97
N LYS A 19 17.25 -39.52 -16.04
CA LYS A 19 18.19 -39.23 -17.15
C LYS A 19 18.90 -37.87 -17.13
N ASP A 20 18.60 -36.97 -16.19
CA ASP A 20 19.28 -35.67 -16.13
C ASP A 20 20.06 -35.48 -14.82
N TYR A 21 21.06 -36.34 -14.60
CA TYR A 21 22.13 -36.02 -13.63
C TYR A 21 23.27 -35.33 -14.36
N ASN A 22 23.46 -34.04 -14.06
CA ASN A 22 24.67 -33.29 -14.41
C ASN A 22 25.87 -33.89 -13.63
N MET A 23 27.02 -34.08 -14.29
CA MET A 23 28.19 -34.83 -13.78
C MET A 23 28.90 -34.21 -12.56
N ASN A 24 28.37 -33.16 -11.95
CA ASN A 24 29.06 -32.40 -10.91
C ASN A 24 28.63 -32.70 -9.47
N ASN A 25 27.87 -33.77 -9.20
CA ASN A 25 27.59 -34.23 -7.84
C ASN A 25 27.08 -33.14 -6.86
N GLN A 26 26.44 -32.09 -7.37
CA GLN A 26 25.79 -31.07 -6.54
C GLN A 26 24.33 -31.44 -6.34
N PRO A 27 23.84 -31.54 -5.09
CA PRO A 27 22.43 -31.72 -4.82
C PRO A 27 21.68 -30.47 -5.29
N CYS A 28 20.67 -30.66 -6.13
CA CYS A 28 19.75 -29.63 -6.58
C CYS A 28 18.86 -29.14 -5.42
N PHE A 29 19.44 -28.37 -4.51
CA PHE A 29 18.71 -27.50 -3.60
C PHE A 29 18.39 -26.21 -4.35
N VAL A 30 17.13 -26.08 -4.76
CA VAL A 30 16.57 -24.82 -5.27
C VAL A 30 16.32 -23.94 -4.04
N GLU A 31 17.13 -22.90 -3.86
CA GLU A 31 17.08 -21.99 -2.71
C GLU A 31 15.91 -20.98 -2.72
N ASN A 32 14.95 -21.10 -3.64
CA ASN A 32 13.78 -20.24 -3.67
C ASN A 32 12.51 -21.07 -3.42
N GLY A 33 12.03 -21.01 -2.18
CA GLY A 33 10.87 -21.74 -1.67
C GLY A 33 9.55 -21.44 -2.37
N ASN A 34 9.36 -22.00 -3.56
CA ASN A 34 8.08 -22.16 -4.23
C ASN A 34 7.96 -23.61 -4.73
N TYR A 35 7.75 -24.53 -3.79
CA TYR A 35 7.23 -25.84 -4.14
C TYR A 35 5.75 -25.68 -4.49
N PRO A 36 5.27 -26.09 -5.67
CA PRO A 36 3.85 -26.27 -5.90
C PRO A 36 3.38 -27.35 -4.94
N ILE A 37 2.61 -26.96 -3.93
CA ILE A 37 1.88 -27.89 -3.08
C ILE A 37 0.99 -28.73 -4.02
N ARG A 38 1.37 -30.00 -4.22
CA ARG A 38 0.50 -31.00 -4.84
C ARG A 38 -0.65 -31.29 -3.89
N SER A 39 -1.67 -30.44 -3.92
CA SER A 39 -3.00 -30.73 -3.38
C SER A 39 -3.79 -31.56 -4.39
N ASP A 40 -3.36 -32.81 -4.62
CA ASP A 40 -4.02 -33.78 -5.50
C ASP A 40 -5.30 -34.38 -4.86
N PHE A 41 -6.13 -33.52 -4.27
CA PHE A 41 -7.55 -33.79 -3.99
C PHE A 41 -8.41 -32.54 -4.18
N HIS A 42 -7.97 -31.57 -5.01
CA HIS A 42 -8.92 -30.66 -5.61
C HIS A 42 -9.76 -31.45 -6.61
N ARG A 43 -11.01 -31.69 -6.21
CA ARG A 43 -12.15 -31.92 -7.09
C ARG A 43 -12.01 -30.94 -8.26
N VAL A 44 -11.46 -31.42 -9.38
CA VAL A 44 -11.30 -30.66 -10.62
C VAL A 44 -12.69 -30.18 -10.98
N THR A 45 -12.99 -28.94 -10.63
CA THR A 45 -14.16 -28.25 -11.13
C THR A 45 -13.92 -28.10 -12.62
N ASN A 46 -14.79 -28.73 -13.40
CA ASN A 46 -14.82 -28.94 -14.85
C ASN A 46 -14.67 -27.68 -15.75
N SER A 47 -14.09 -26.58 -15.29
CA SER A 47 -14.05 -25.31 -16.02
C SER A 47 -13.05 -25.27 -17.19
N ASN A 48 -12.21 -26.29 -17.37
CA ASN A 48 -11.26 -26.41 -18.48
C ASN A 48 -11.39 -27.77 -19.20
N ILE A 49 -12.61 -28.27 -19.39
CA ILE A 49 -12.78 -29.31 -20.41
C ILE A 49 -12.68 -28.60 -21.76
N ASP A 50 -11.63 -28.92 -22.51
CA ASP A 50 -11.45 -28.38 -23.86
C ASP A 50 -12.73 -28.54 -24.67
N LYS A 51 -13.19 -27.44 -25.27
CA LYS A 51 -14.40 -27.39 -26.12
C LYS A 51 -14.30 -28.34 -27.33
N THR A 52 -13.13 -28.93 -27.57
CA THR A 52 -12.85 -29.88 -28.64
C THR A 52 -13.27 -31.31 -28.29
N VAL A 53 -13.40 -31.65 -27.01
CA VAL A 53 -13.76 -33.02 -26.59
C VAL A 53 -15.26 -33.26 -26.84
N ARG A 54 -15.59 -34.12 -27.81
CA ARG A 54 -16.95 -34.61 -28.08
C ARG A 54 -17.26 -35.85 -27.24
N CYS A 55 -18.45 -35.87 -26.64
CA CYS A 55 -18.96 -37.03 -25.94
C CYS A 55 -19.33 -38.15 -26.94
N PHE A 56 -18.71 -39.32 -26.80
CA PHE A 56 -18.98 -40.48 -27.67
C PHE A 56 -20.43 -40.99 -27.64
N ARG A 57 -21.24 -40.61 -26.64
CA ARG A 57 -22.62 -41.09 -26.50
C ARG A 57 -23.66 -40.18 -27.14
N CYS A 58 -23.62 -38.89 -26.82
CA CYS A 58 -24.61 -37.92 -27.31
C CYS A 58 -24.06 -36.99 -28.41
N GLY A 59 -22.76 -37.07 -28.73
CA GLY A 59 -22.11 -36.27 -29.77
C GLY A 59 -21.82 -34.80 -29.39
N GLN A 60 -22.35 -34.30 -28.27
CA GLN A 60 -22.15 -32.93 -27.82
C GLN A 60 -20.74 -32.71 -27.23
N THR A 61 -20.18 -31.51 -27.39
CA THR A 61 -18.86 -31.12 -26.84
C THR A 61 -18.92 -30.67 -25.38
N GLY A 62 -17.77 -30.60 -24.72
CA GLY A 62 -17.62 -29.96 -23.40
C GLY A 62 -17.85 -30.87 -22.19
N HIS A 63 -17.99 -32.19 -22.39
CA HIS A 63 -18.05 -33.17 -21.30
C HIS A 63 -17.55 -34.56 -21.72
N PHE A 64 -17.05 -35.33 -20.77
CA PHE A 64 -16.67 -36.73 -20.98
C PHE A 64 -17.89 -37.66 -20.90
N TYR A 65 -17.79 -38.86 -21.51
CA TYR A 65 -18.83 -39.90 -21.48
C TYR A 65 -19.40 -40.14 -20.06
N LYS A 66 -18.52 -40.24 -19.04
CA LYS A 66 -18.91 -40.47 -17.64
C LYS A 66 -19.75 -39.33 -17.02
N GLN A 67 -19.66 -38.13 -17.59
CA GLN A 67 -20.36 -36.93 -17.13
C GLN A 67 -21.63 -36.64 -17.97
N CYS A 68 -21.93 -37.47 -18.97
CA CYS A 68 -23.09 -37.27 -19.83
C CYS A 68 -24.42 -37.42 -19.03
N ALA A 69 -25.26 -36.39 -19.07
CA ALA A 69 -26.52 -36.34 -18.35
C ALA A 69 -27.47 -37.49 -18.73
N GLU A 70 -27.42 -37.97 -19.97
CA GLU A 70 -28.25 -39.08 -20.44
C GLU A 70 -27.99 -40.39 -19.68
N ILE A 71 -26.76 -40.63 -19.23
CA ILE A 71 -26.42 -41.84 -18.46
C ILE A 71 -27.20 -41.84 -17.14
N ARG A 72 -27.33 -40.67 -16.50
CA ARG A 72 -28.10 -40.50 -15.25
C ARG A 72 -29.61 -40.58 -15.47
N ILE A 73 -30.11 -40.24 -16.65
CA ILE A 73 -31.54 -40.34 -16.96
C ILE A 73 -31.93 -41.80 -17.24
N ARG A 74 -31.09 -42.57 -17.95
CA ARG A 74 -31.38 -43.99 -18.22
C ARG A 74 -31.35 -44.86 -16.97
N SER A 75 -30.49 -44.56 -15.99
CA SER A 75 -30.49 -45.30 -14.71
C SER A 75 -31.77 -45.07 -13.91
N LYS A 76 -32.32 -43.85 -13.89
CA LYS A 76 -33.63 -43.56 -13.26
C LYS A 76 -34.79 -44.26 -13.97
N LYS A 77 -34.80 -44.28 -15.31
CA LYS A 77 -35.84 -44.99 -16.08
C LYS A 77 -35.81 -46.51 -15.86
N LYS A 78 -34.63 -47.10 -15.63
CA LYS A 78 -34.51 -48.53 -15.31
C LYS A 78 -35.11 -48.85 -13.94
N LEU A 79 -34.80 -48.05 -12.92
CA LEU A 79 -35.37 -48.17 -11.58
C LEU A 79 -36.91 -48.10 -11.57
N ASN A 80 -37.51 -47.19 -12.33
CA ASN A 80 -38.98 -47.12 -12.41
C ASN A 80 -39.60 -48.37 -13.04
N ARG A 81 -39.00 -48.94 -14.09
CA ARG A 81 -39.50 -50.20 -14.69
C ARG A 81 -39.34 -51.38 -13.75
N ASP A 82 -38.23 -51.43 -13.03
CA ASP A 82 -37.98 -52.50 -12.05
C ASP A 82 -38.99 -52.39 -10.88
N PHE A 83 -39.35 -51.18 -10.47
CA PHE A 83 -40.39 -50.94 -9.47
C PHE A 83 -41.80 -51.33 -9.97
N GLU A 84 -42.17 -50.98 -11.21
CA GLU A 84 -43.44 -51.40 -11.82
C GLU A 84 -43.54 -52.93 -11.95
N ARG A 85 -42.44 -53.59 -12.35
CA ARG A 85 -42.38 -55.05 -12.41
C ARG A 85 -42.53 -55.69 -11.03
N LEU A 86 -41.89 -55.12 -10.02
CA LEU A 86 -42.02 -55.61 -8.65
C LEU A 86 -43.45 -55.43 -8.12
N SER A 87 -44.07 -54.28 -8.39
CA SER A 87 -45.48 -54.00 -8.09
C SER A 87 -46.41 -55.04 -8.70
N LEU A 88 -46.31 -55.28 -10.01
CA LEU A 88 -47.12 -56.28 -10.72
C LEU A 88 -46.85 -57.70 -10.21
N PHE A 89 -45.60 -58.02 -9.89
CA PHE A 89 -45.23 -59.32 -9.33
C PHE A 89 -45.85 -59.55 -7.96
N ILE A 90 -45.78 -58.55 -7.06
CA ILE A 90 -46.42 -58.60 -5.74
C ILE A 90 -47.92 -58.78 -5.92
N GLN A 91 -48.56 -57.97 -6.77
CA GLN A 91 -49.99 -58.05 -7.04
C GLN A 91 -50.40 -59.45 -7.55
N ARG A 92 -49.63 -60.02 -8.48
CA ARG A 92 -49.90 -61.35 -9.04
C ARG A 92 -49.73 -62.46 -8.00
N LYS A 93 -48.68 -62.39 -7.17
CA LYS A 93 -48.42 -63.35 -6.10
C LYS A 93 -49.44 -63.25 -4.97
N THR A 94 -49.96 -62.07 -4.67
CA THR A 94 -51.06 -61.90 -3.71
C THR A 94 -52.40 -62.42 -4.25
N CYS A 95 -52.59 -62.53 -5.57
CA CYS A 95 -53.82 -63.08 -6.14
C CYS A 95 -53.75 -64.59 -6.40
N GLU A 96 -52.59 -65.14 -6.77
CA GLU A 96 -52.45 -66.57 -7.12
C GLU A 96 -52.33 -67.50 -5.89
N ASN A 97 -51.98 -66.97 -4.71
CA ASN A 97 -51.77 -67.75 -3.48
C ASN A 97 -52.72 -67.38 -2.33
N PHE A 98 -53.87 -66.75 -2.62
CA PHE A 98 -54.99 -66.79 -1.67
C PHE A 98 -55.88 -67.96 -2.08
N PRO A 99 -55.75 -69.15 -1.45
CA PRO A 99 -56.89 -70.03 -1.34
C PRO A 99 -58.07 -69.16 -0.92
N PHE A 100 -59.22 -69.32 -1.56
CA PHE A 100 -60.50 -68.91 -0.99
C PHE A 100 -60.63 -69.68 0.34
N PHE A 101 -59.98 -69.19 1.38
CA PHE A 101 -60.04 -69.77 2.69
C PHE A 101 -61.46 -69.52 3.17
N ASN A 102 -62.10 -70.61 3.61
CA ASN A 102 -63.21 -70.57 4.54
C ASN A 102 -62.71 -69.98 5.88
N LEU A 103 -62.26 -68.72 5.86
CA LEU A 103 -62.07 -67.94 7.07
C LEU A 103 -63.44 -67.83 7.70
N ASP A 104 -63.54 -68.12 8.98
CA ASP A 104 -64.78 -67.82 9.69
C ASP A 104 -65.05 -66.29 9.60
N ASP A 105 -66.30 -65.90 9.70
CA ASP A 105 -66.69 -64.49 9.61
C ASP A 105 -66.01 -63.60 10.68
N ALA A 106 -65.47 -64.19 11.76
CA ALA A 106 -64.79 -63.44 12.81
C ALA A 106 -63.37 -63.06 12.40
N GLU A 107 -62.61 -63.96 11.76
CA GLU A 107 -61.27 -63.69 11.23
C GLU A 107 -61.32 -62.70 10.06
N PHE A 108 -62.31 -62.83 9.16
CA PHE A 108 -62.52 -61.85 8.10
C PHE A 108 -62.78 -60.43 8.64
N ARG A 109 -63.60 -60.32 9.69
CA ARG A 109 -63.86 -59.03 10.36
C ARG A 109 -62.62 -58.47 11.05
N LYS A 110 -61.79 -59.31 11.70
CA LYS A 110 -60.51 -58.88 12.29
C LYS A 110 -59.55 -58.35 11.21
N ALA A 111 -59.40 -59.07 10.10
CA ALA A 111 -58.57 -58.66 8.98
C ALA A 111 -59.06 -57.34 8.35
N THR A 112 -60.37 -57.19 8.17
CA THR A 112 -60.97 -55.95 7.64
C THR A 112 -60.68 -54.75 8.55
N ARG A 113 -60.76 -54.92 9.88
CA ARG A 113 -60.40 -53.86 10.84
C ARG A 113 -58.90 -53.54 10.81
N ALA A 114 -58.04 -54.55 10.72
CA ALA A 114 -56.60 -54.32 10.60
C ALA A 114 -56.27 -53.54 9.32
N ASN A 115 -56.89 -53.91 8.20
CA ASN A 115 -56.73 -53.21 6.92
C ASN A 115 -57.24 -51.77 6.96
N SER A 116 -58.37 -51.49 7.64
CA SER A 116 -58.87 -50.12 7.76
C SER A 116 -57.94 -49.25 8.62
N ILE A 117 -57.36 -49.80 9.69
CA ILE A 117 -56.34 -49.11 10.51
C ILE A 117 -55.09 -48.82 9.67
N LEU A 118 -54.59 -49.80 8.92
CA LEU A 118 -53.42 -49.62 8.05
C LEU A 118 -53.69 -48.57 6.97
N TYR A 119 -54.85 -48.59 6.33
CA TYR A 119 -55.24 -47.58 5.34
C TYR A 119 -55.28 -46.17 5.94
N PHE A 120 -55.83 -46.03 7.16
CA PHE A 120 -55.83 -44.76 7.88
C PHE A 120 -54.41 -44.28 8.20
N GLN A 121 -53.53 -45.16 8.69
CA GLN A 121 -52.13 -44.84 8.96
C GLN A 121 -51.37 -44.44 7.68
N ILE A 122 -51.60 -45.13 6.56
CA ILE A 122 -51.00 -44.78 5.26
C ILE A 122 -51.43 -43.38 4.83
N ASN A 123 -52.72 -43.05 4.94
CA ASN A 123 -53.22 -41.72 4.59
C ASN A 123 -52.62 -40.63 5.49
N LEU A 124 -52.51 -40.88 6.80
CA LEU A 124 -51.84 -39.97 7.72
C LEU A 124 -50.38 -39.72 7.31
N LEU A 125 -49.63 -40.78 6.99
CA LEU A 125 -48.25 -40.66 6.50
C LEU A 125 -48.15 -39.92 5.17
N GLN A 126 -49.07 -40.15 4.24
CA GLN A 126 -49.10 -39.42 2.97
C GLN A 126 -49.40 -37.93 3.20
N THR A 127 -50.31 -37.59 4.10
CA THR A 127 -50.59 -36.18 4.42
C THR A 127 -49.40 -35.48 5.09
N SER A 128 -48.66 -36.16 5.97
CA SER A 128 -47.45 -35.58 6.56
C SER A 128 -46.33 -35.43 5.54
N GLN A 129 -46.12 -36.41 4.66
CA GLN A 129 -45.14 -36.33 3.57
C GLN A 129 -45.44 -35.16 2.62
N THR A 130 -46.70 -34.94 2.25
CA THR A 130 -47.05 -33.80 1.38
C THR A 130 -46.83 -32.44 2.05
N LYS A 131 -47.06 -32.32 3.36
CA LYS A 131 -46.71 -31.11 4.14
C LYS A 131 -45.20 -30.86 4.12
N ILE A 132 -44.41 -31.89 4.41
CA ILE A 132 -42.93 -31.81 4.38
C ILE A 132 -42.43 -31.41 2.99
N LEU A 133 -42.99 -31.98 1.93
CA LEU A 133 -42.63 -31.63 0.56
C LEU A 133 -42.98 -30.17 0.21
N LYS A 134 -44.13 -29.67 0.65
CA LYS A 134 -44.52 -28.26 0.47
C LYS A 134 -43.56 -27.32 1.18
N GLU A 135 -43.15 -27.64 2.41
CA GLU A 135 -42.16 -26.84 3.15
C GLU A 135 -40.78 -26.89 2.50
N LYS A 136 -40.37 -28.06 2.02
CA LYS A 136 -39.12 -28.22 1.27
C LYS A 136 -39.07 -27.31 0.04
N VAL A 137 -40.13 -27.27 -0.75
CA VAL A 137 -40.21 -26.39 -1.94
C VAL A 137 -40.12 -24.90 -1.55
N LYS A 138 -40.75 -24.51 -0.44
CA LYS A 138 -40.63 -23.14 0.10
C LYS A 138 -39.19 -22.82 0.55
N LEU A 139 -38.51 -23.76 1.19
CA LEU A 139 -37.11 -23.56 1.59
C LEU A 139 -36.18 -23.49 0.38
N GLU A 140 -36.43 -24.29 -0.67
CA GLU A 140 -35.67 -24.24 -1.92
C GLU A 140 -35.79 -22.86 -2.61
N SER A 141 -36.98 -22.25 -2.63
CA SER A 141 -37.14 -20.91 -3.20
C SER A 141 -36.43 -19.81 -2.38
N VAL A 142 -36.44 -19.91 -1.05
CA VAL A 142 -35.68 -19.00 -0.17
C VAL A 142 -34.17 -19.14 -0.41
N VAL A 143 -33.68 -20.38 -0.53
CA VAL A 143 -32.26 -20.64 -0.84
C VAL A 143 -31.86 -20.02 -2.17
N ASP A 144 -32.69 -20.09 -3.20
CA ASP A 144 -32.38 -19.48 -4.49
C ASP A 144 -32.42 -17.95 -4.43
N LEU A 145 -33.36 -17.35 -3.68
CA LEU A 145 -33.37 -15.90 -3.44
C LEU A 145 -32.08 -15.42 -2.75
N VAL A 146 -31.64 -16.14 -1.69
CA VAL A 146 -30.40 -15.83 -0.98
C VAL A 146 -29.19 -15.95 -1.89
N LYS A 147 -29.15 -16.95 -2.79
CA LYS A 147 -28.07 -17.08 -3.78
C LYS A 147 -28.00 -15.89 -4.72
N GLU A 148 -29.13 -15.41 -5.23
CA GLU A 148 -29.16 -14.23 -6.11
C GLU A 148 -28.72 -12.97 -5.36
N GLN A 149 -29.20 -12.78 -4.12
CA GLN A 149 -28.75 -11.67 -3.28
C GLN A 149 -27.23 -11.72 -3.03
N LEU A 150 -26.67 -12.90 -2.76
CA LEU A 150 -25.22 -13.07 -2.61
C LEU A 150 -24.46 -12.79 -3.92
N LYS A 151 -25.02 -13.09 -5.09
CA LYS A 151 -24.42 -12.73 -6.38
C LYS A 151 -24.38 -11.22 -6.58
N GLU A 152 -25.47 -10.51 -6.28
CA GLU A 152 -25.51 -9.05 -6.38
C GLU A 152 -24.56 -8.37 -5.38
N ASN A 153 -24.52 -8.84 -4.13
CA ASN A 153 -23.56 -8.34 -3.13
C ASN A 153 -22.12 -8.55 -3.59
N ARG A 154 -21.80 -9.69 -4.21
CA ARG A 154 -20.47 -9.94 -4.79
C ARG A 154 -20.14 -9.01 -5.94
N LYS A 155 -21.11 -8.63 -6.79
CA LYS A 155 -20.91 -7.66 -7.87
C LYS A 155 -20.63 -6.27 -7.29
N SER A 156 -21.43 -5.83 -6.32
CA SER A 156 -21.26 -4.55 -5.63
C SER A 156 -19.87 -4.44 -4.98
N LEU A 157 -19.46 -5.45 -4.21
CA LEU A 157 -18.13 -5.49 -3.58
C LEU A 157 -16.99 -5.46 -4.61
N ARG A 158 -17.15 -6.08 -5.79
CA ARG A 158 -16.14 -6.00 -6.85
C ARG A 158 -16.01 -4.58 -7.40
N GLN A 159 -17.13 -3.90 -7.62
CA GLN A 159 -17.14 -2.50 -8.07
C GLN A 159 -16.46 -1.57 -7.05
N GLU A 160 -16.74 -1.77 -5.77
CA GLU A 160 -16.10 -1.01 -4.68
C GLU A 160 -14.57 -1.25 -4.63
N ILE A 161 -14.13 -2.51 -4.74
CA ILE A 161 -12.71 -2.85 -4.82
C ILE A 161 -12.03 -2.18 -6.02
N ASP A 162 -12.69 -2.15 -7.18
CA ASP A 162 -12.13 -1.53 -8.38
C ASP A 162 -12.07 0.00 -8.27
N PHE A 163 -13.07 0.63 -7.64
CA PHE A 163 -13.05 2.05 -7.29
C PHE A 163 -11.88 2.38 -6.36
N LEU A 164 -11.73 1.66 -5.25
CA LEU A 164 -10.64 1.87 -4.30
C LEU A 164 -9.25 1.66 -4.94
N LYS A 165 -9.11 0.71 -5.88
CA LYS A 165 -7.88 0.54 -6.67
C LYS A 165 -7.58 1.74 -7.54
N GLN A 166 -8.59 2.34 -8.18
CA GLN A 166 -8.42 3.54 -9.00
C GLN A 166 -8.03 4.76 -8.15
N GLU A 167 -8.66 4.94 -6.99
CA GLU A 167 -8.31 5.99 -6.05
C GLU A 167 -6.86 5.84 -5.57
N ASN A 168 -6.45 4.63 -5.19
CA ASN A 168 -5.08 4.34 -4.76
C ASN A 168 -4.06 4.64 -5.87
N ARG A 169 -4.33 4.27 -7.13
CA ARG A 169 -3.48 4.67 -8.28
C ARG A 169 -3.35 6.19 -8.40
N THR A 170 -4.46 6.91 -8.22
CA THR A 170 -4.49 8.37 -8.27
C THR A 170 -3.66 8.98 -7.15
N LEU A 171 -3.84 8.52 -5.91
CA LEU A 171 -3.06 8.96 -4.75
C LEU A 171 -1.56 8.66 -4.92
N LYS A 172 -1.21 7.48 -5.44
CA LYS A 172 0.18 7.13 -5.75
C LYS A 172 0.80 8.08 -6.77
N SER A 173 0.05 8.46 -7.81
CA SER A 173 0.52 9.44 -8.79
C SER A 173 0.73 10.83 -8.19
N LYS A 174 -0.16 11.27 -7.28
CA LYS A 174 -0.04 12.54 -6.56
C LYS A 174 1.18 12.53 -5.64
N LEU A 175 1.37 11.46 -4.88
CA LEU A 175 2.52 11.28 -4.01
C LEU A 175 3.83 11.34 -4.79
N GLN A 176 3.92 10.65 -5.94
CA GLN A 176 5.11 10.70 -6.78
C GLN A 176 5.42 12.11 -7.26
N LYS A 177 4.40 12.89 -7.68
CA LYS A 177 4.58 14.30 -8.06
C LYS A 177 5.10 15.15 -6.89
N THR A 178 4.58 14.93 -5.69
CA THR A 178 5.03 15.63 -4.48
C THR A 178 6.48 15.29 -4.15
N ILE A 179 6.87 14.01 -4.27
CA ILE A 179 8.25 13.56 -4.07
C ILE A 179 9.17 14.25 -5.08
N SER A 180 8.83 14.24 -6.38
CA SER A 180 9.61 14.93 -7.41
C SER A 180 9.80 16.41 -7.10
N LYS A 181 8.72 17.12 -6.75
CA LYS A 181 8.78 18.54 -6.38
C LYS A 181 9.64 18.78 -5.14
N SER A 182 9.55 17.90 -4.13
CA SER A 182 10.39 17.98 -2.94
C SER A 182 11.87 17.81 -3.30
N THR A 183 12.21 16.87 -4.19
CA THR A 183 13.60 16.66 -4.62
C THR A 183 14.15 17.84 -5.44
N GLU A 184 13.32 18.51 -6.24
CA GLU A 184 13.70 19.74 -6.95
C GLU A 184 14.00 20.87 -5.97
N LEU A 185 13.13 21.08 -4.98
CA LEU A 185 13.36 22.07 -3.93
C LEU A 185 14.62 21.79 -3.11
N SER A 186 14.92 20.52 -2.80
CA SER A 186 16.17 20.14 -2.15
C SER A 186 17.40 20.54 -2.96
N ARG A 187 17.38 20.31 -4.29
CA ARG A 187 18.48 20.75 -5.18
C ARG A 187 18.61 22.27 -5.23
N GLU A 188 17.50 23.01 -5.27
CA GLU A 188 17.55 24.48 -5.22
C GLU A 188 18.16 25.00 -3.92
N ILE A 189 17.85 24.36 -2.78
CA ILE A 189 18.45 24.70 -1.48
C ILE A 189 19.96 24.43 -1.50
N GLU A 190 20.40 23.31 -2.06
CA GLU A 190 21.83 22.99 -2.21
C GLU A 190 22.56 24.03 -3.07
N ILE A 191 21.97 24.43 -4.20
CA ILE A 191 22.54 25.48 -5.07
C ILE A 191 22.67 26.81 -4.31
N ARG A 192 21.62 27.22 -3.59
CA ARG A 192 21.64 28.45 -2.78
C ARG A 192 22.69 28.40 -1.67
N ASN A 193 22.88 27.24 -1.03
CA ASN A 193 23.93 27.08 -0.04
C ASN A 193 25.33 27.23 -0.65
N LEU A 194 25.57 26.66 -1.84
CA LEU A 194 26.84 26.84 -2.56
C LEU A 194 27.08 28.29 -2.97
N GLU A 195 26.04 29.04 -3.34
CA GLU A 195 26.13 30.48 -3.62
C GLU A 195 26.47 31.29 -2.37
N ASN A 196 25.82 30.98 -1.24
CA ASN A 196 26.13 31.59 0.04
C ASN A 196 27.58 31.33 0.45
N ASP A 197 28.09 30.11 0.29
CA ASP A 197 29.49 29.76 0.56
C ASP A 197 30.47 30.59 -0.29
N LYS A 198 30.14 30.82 -1.58
CA LYS A 198 30.94 31.69 -2.47
C LYS A 198 30.94 33.14 -1.97
N LEU A 199 29.77 33.66 -1.59
CA LEU A 199 29.65 35.01 -1.04
C LEU A 199 30.40 35.16 0.27
N GLU A 200 30.36 34.18 1.17
CA GLU A 200 31.14 34.19 2.41
C GLU A 200 32.65 34.23 2.13
N ARG A 201 33.15 33.44 1.17
CA ARG A 201 34.57 33.49 0.77
C ARG A 201 34.95 34.85 0.18
N ALA A 202 34.08 35.44 -0.65
CA ALA A 202 34.30 36.78 -1.20
C ALA A 202 34.34 37.84 -0.09
N ASN A 203 33.39 37.80 0.85
CA ASN A 203 33.33 38.70 2.01
C ASN A 203 34.58 38.58 2.90
N ARG A 204 35.05 37.36 3.18
CA ARG A 204 36.30 37.14 3.92
C ARG A 204 37.50 37.74 3.18
N THR A 205 37.55 37.60 1.86
CA THR A 205 38.63 38.17 1.03
C THR A 205 38.61 39.70 1.06
N LEU A 206 37.42 40.31 0.97
CA LEU A 206 37.24 41.76 1.07
C LEU A 206 37.65 42.28 2.45
N TYR A 207 37.24 41.58 3.52
CA TYR A 207 37.61 41.93 4.88
C TYR A 207 39.13 41.97 5.06
N ILE A 208 39.86 40.94 4.59
CA ILE A 208 41.34 40.91 4.64
C ILE A 208 41.95 42.10 3.87
N LYS A 209 41.42 42.44 2.69
CA LYS A 209 41.90 43.58 1.91
C LYS A 209 41.69 44.91 2.64
N ILE A 210 40.52 45.11 3.23
CA ILE A 210 40.20 46.33 3.99
C ILE A 210 41.13 46.45 5.20
N SER A 211 41.27 45.39 5.99
CA SER A 211 42.19 45.39 7.13
C SER A 211 43.65 45.62 6.73
N GLY A 212 44.07 45.15 5.55
CA GLY A 212 45.40 45.44 5.01
C GLY A 212 45.59 46.91 4.61
N LEU A 213 44.56 47.55 4.05
CA LEU A 213 44.57 48.97 3.71
C LEU A 213 44.72 49.83 4.98
N ASP A 214 43.99 49.52 6.05
CA ASP A 214 44.07 50.24 7.32
C ASP A 214 45.50 50.26 7.88
N VAL A 215 46.21 49.13 7.81
CA VAL A 215 47.62 49.04 8.27
C VAL A 215 48.53 49.91 7.41
N SER A 216 48.34 49.90 6.09
CA SER A 216 49.12 50.74 5.17
C SER A 216 48.84 52.23 5.37
N GLU A 217 47.59 52.59 5.65
CA GLU A 217 47.18 53.96 5.92
C GLU A 217 47.75 54.46 7.25
N LEU A 218 47.72 53.62 8.30
CA LEU A 218 48.35 53.93 9.59
C LEU A 218 49.86 54.18 9.44
N ALA A 219 50.54 53.38 8.61
CA ALA A 219 51.96 53.56 8.30
C ALA A 219 52.23 54.89 7.57
N ASN A 220 51.36 55.26 6.63
CA ASN A 220 51.45 56.55 5.92
C ASN A 220 51.17 57.73 6.85
N GLN A 221 50.16 57.64 7.74
CA GLN A 221 49.90 58.66 8.76
C GLN A 221 51.10 58.86 9.69
N LYS A 222 51.79 57.78 10.06
CA LYS A 222 53.04 57.86 10.85
C LYS A 222 54.14 58.61 10.09
N LYS A 223 54.38 58.27 8.83
CA LYS A 223 55.36 58.98 7.98
C LYS A 223 55.04 60.48 7.84
N ILE A 224 53.77 60.84 7.65
CA ILE A 224 53.33 62.23 7.58
C ILE A 224 53.63 62.94 8.90
N LYS A 225 53.36 62.32 10.05
CA LYS A 225 53.70 62.89 11.36
C LYS A 225 55.21 63.12 11.48
N ASP A 226 56.03 62.13 11.15
CA ASP A 226 57.50 62.23 11.24
C ASP A 226 58.05 63.37 10.36
N LEU A 227 57.55 63.48 9.11
CA LEU A 227 57.88 64.58 8.21
C LEU A 227 57.43 65.94 8.75
N THR A 228 56.21 66.02 9.31
CA THR A 228 55.69 67.26 9.91
C THR A 228 56.56 67.73 11.07
N THR A 229 57.02 66.79 11.90
CA THR A 229 57.91 67.06 13.03
C THR A 229 59.27 67.56 12.55
N SER A 230 59.78 66.99 11.46
CA SER A 230 61.04 67.40 10.82
C SER A 230 60.93 68.81 10.21
N PHE A 231 59.81 69.12 9.54
CA PHE A 231 59.53 70.47 9.03
C PHE A 231 59.48 71.50 10.15
N ARG A 232 58.81 71.22 11.27
CA ARG A 232 58.79 72.13 12.43
C ARG A 232 60.18 72.40 13.00
N LYS A 233 61.05 71.38 13.06
CA LYS A 233 62.45 71.56 13.49
C LYS A 233 63.20 72.52 12.56
N LEU A 234 63.13 72.29 11.25
CA LEU A 234 63.72 73.19 10.26
C LEU A 234 63.16 74.61 10.36
N GLU A 235 61.86 74.76 10.57
CA GLU A 235 61.22 76.06 10.75
C GLU A 235 61.72 76.77 12.02
N THR A 236 61.92 76.04 13.13
CA THR A 236 62.54 76.60 14.34
C THR A 236 64.00 77.00 14.13
N GLU A 237 64.77 76.22 13.37
CA GLU A 237 66.16 76.56 13.02
C GLU A 237 66.25 77.80 12.13
N ILE A 238 65.40 77.89 11.10
CA ILE A 238 65.30 79.07 10.23
C ILE A 238 64.92 80.32 11.05
N ASN A 239 63.97 80.19 11.99
CA ASN A 239 63.56 81.30 12.84
C ASN A 239 64.65 81.71 13.84
N ALA A 240 65.42 80.77 14.38
CA ALA A 240 66.59 81.07 15.20
C ALA A 240 67.62 81.89 14.40
N LEU A 241 67.96 81.43 13.18
CA LEU A 241 68.86 82.16 12.27
C LEU A 241 68.34 83.56 11.91
N ARG A 242 67.01 83.73 11.78
CA ARG A 242 66.40 85.06 11.56
C ARG A 242 66.51 85.97 12.78
N ASN A 243 66.32 85.44 13.99
CA ASN A 243 66.41 86.22 15.22
C ASN A 243 67.85 86.66 15.53
N ASP A 244 68.84 85.83 15.19
CA ASP A 244 70.26 86.18 15.29
C ASP A 244 70.67 87.28 14.28
N SER A 245 69.84 87.56 13.27
CA SER A 245 70.09 88.58 12.23
C SER A 245 69.46 89.96 12.52
N CYS A 246 68.71 90.14 13.60
CA CYS A 246 67.91 91.35 13.82
C CYS A 246 68.11 91.96 15.21
N ASP A 247 69.28 92.56 15.42
CA ASP A 247 69.56 93.44 16.57
C ASP A 247 69.10 94.89 16.31
N CYS A 248 67.87 95.05 15.80
CA CYS A 248 67.26 96.36 15.56
C CYS A 248 65.98 96.48 16.40
N LYS A 249 66.14 97.03 17.60
CA LYS A 249 65.06 97.39 18.52
C LYS A 249 64.13 98.42 17.87
N ILE A 250 62.93 98.01 17.47
CA ILE A 250 61.80 98.92 17.30
C ILE A 250 60.69 98.45 18.24
N GLN A 251 60.55 99.18 19.35
CA GLN A 251 59.42 99.07 20.26
C GLN A 251 58.17 99.60 19.54
N ASN A 252 57.12 98.78 19.46
CA ASN A 252 55.76 99.26 19.21
C ASN A 252 54.82 98.59 20.22
N PRO A 253 54.14 99.36 21.10
CA PRO A 253 53.01 98.87 21.88
C PRO A 253 51.74 98.99 21.02
N LEU A 254 50.80 98.06 21.14
CA LEU A 254 49.33 98.20 20.92
C LEU A 254 48.72 96.79 20.90
N MET A 255 47.98 96.41 21.97
CA MET A 255 46.51 96.38 22.02
C MET A 255 45.85 95.42 21.00
N SER A 256 45.24 94.32 21.48
CA SER A 256 43.82 93.97 21.21
C SER A 256 43.36 92.62 21.79
N ARG A 257 42.43 92.73 22.75
CA ARG A 257 41.16 91.99 23.02
C ARG A 257 41.06 90.45 22.85
N PRO A 258 40.48 89.73 23.84
CA PRO A 258 40.03 88.35 23.70
C PRO A 258 38.58 88.29 23.17
N ILE A 259 38.35 87.57 22.07
CA ILE A 259 37.00 87.19 21.62
C ILE A 259 36.72 85.77 22.12
N GLN A 260 35.87 85.68 23.15
CA GLN A 260 35.24 84.44 23.57
C GLN A 260 34.24 84.02 22.50
N ASN A 261 34.47 82.88 21.84
CA ASN A 261 33.47 82.27 20.96
C ASN A 261 32.92 81.01 21.63
N LYS A 262 31.74 81.15 22.25
CA LYS A 262 30.92 80.05 22.77
C LYS A 262 30.23 79.37 21.59
N GLY A 263 30.87 78.33 21.05
CA GLY A 263 30.26 77.41 20.09
C GLY A 263 29.32 76.44 20.81
N GLN A 264 28.05 76.50 20.46
CA GLN A 264 26.95 75.74 21.04
C GLN A 264 27.08 74.25 20.72
N ASN A 265 26.94 73.44 21.78
CA ASN A 265 26.85 71.99 21.73
C ASN A 265 25.39 71.61 21.40
N VAL A 266 25.11 71.24 20.15
CA VAL A 266 23.79 70.74 19.74
C VAL A 266 23.85 69.22 19.71
N ASN A 267 23.43 68.60 20.82
CA ASN A 267 23.09 67.19 20.86
C ASN A 267 21.83 66.97 20.01
N HIS A 268 22.00 66.42 18.81
CA HIS A 268 20.93 65.77 18.08
C HIS A 268 21.11 64.25 18.17
N ASP A 269 20.36 63.65 19.10
CA ASP A 269 20.11 62.22 19.20
C ASP A 269 18.89 61.89 18.30
N PRO A 270 19.08 61.24 17.14
CA PRO A 270 17.97 60.85 16.31
C PRO A 270 17.47 59.46 16.73
N SER A 271 16.22 59.46 17.17
CA SER A 271 15.25 58.43 16.76
C SER A 271 15.36 57.07 17.46
N ARG A 272 14.75 57.00 18.65
CA ARG A 272 14.02 55.80 19.09
C ARG A 272 12.83 55.54 18.17
N GLY A 273 13.10 54.88 17.04
CA GLY A 273 12.12 54.31 16.12
C GLY A 273 11.53 53.03 16.68
N ARG A 274 10.20 53.05 16.85
CA ARG A 274 9.34 51.96 17.31
C ARG A 274 9.48 50.71 16.44
N ASN A 275 9.43 49.53 17.06
CA ASN A 275 9.03 48.31 16.37
C ASN A 275 8.03 47.55 17.26
N PRO A 276 6.72 47.56 16.95
CA PRO A 276 5.76 46.75 17.67
C PRO A 276 5.88 45.30 17.20
N SER A 277 6.29 44.44 18.13
CA SER A 277 6.34 43.00 17.96
C SER A 277 5.00 42.44 17.51
N ARG A 278 5.09 41.70 16.40
CA ARG A 278 4.04 40.87 15.80
C ARG A 278 3.54 39.83 16.80
N GLY A 279 2.23 39.69 16.89
CA GLY A 279 1.58 38.66 17.70
C GLY A 279 0.20 38.26 17.17
N ARG A 280 0.08 37.91 15.88
CA ARG A 280 -1.13 37.23 15.38
C ARG A 280 -1.00 35.73 15.60
N ARG A 281 -1.52 35.26 16.74
CA ARG A 281 -1.91 33.86 16.94
C ARG A 281 -3.06 33.54 15.97
N ARG A 282 -2.84 32.61 15.05
CA ARG A 282 -3.92 31.88 14.39
C ARG A 282 -4.21 30.66 15.25
N GLN A 283 -5.37 30.63 15.90
CA GLN A 283 -5.94 29.40 16.45
C GLN A 283 -6.59 28.64 15.29
N TYR A 284 -6.17 27.39 15.11
CA TYR A 284 -6.85 26.44 14.27
C TYR A 284 -8.06 25.92 15.05
N PHE A 285 -9.24 26.05 14.46
CA PHE A 285 -10.43 25.30 14.85
C PHE A 285 -10.24 23.84 14.40
N TYR A 286 -10.41 22.92 15.34
CA TYR A 286 -10.71 21.51 15.07
C TYR A 286 -12.23 21.35 14.96
#